data_AF-A0A2W5Y6J8-F1
#
_entry.id   AF-A0A2W5Y6J8-F1
#
_cell.length_a   1.000
_cell.length_b   1.000
_cell.length_c   1.000
_cell.angle_alpha   90.00
_cell.angle_beta   90.00
_cell.angle_gamma   90.00
#
_symmetry.space_group_name_H-M   'P 1'
#
loop_
_entity.id
_entity.type
_entity.pdbx_description
1 polymer ?
#
loop_
_entity_poly.entity_id
_entity_poly.type
_entity_poly.pdbx_seq_one_letter_code
_entity_poly.pdbx_strand_id
1 'polypeptide(L)'
;MSACLTTATALAASPIYFGGDVSGLSRQRPANIHITSDENINHIHWSSWGETFARAHGTVVFSASDGLPPAPVRLRLSKVRRCGTRLQYLRLVIFFTGTPPQGPPQPSVVTYSCKSPS
;
A
#
# COMPACT_ATOMS: atom_id res chain seq x y z
N MET A 1 34.78 -10.08 -35.45
CA MET A 1 34.54 -9.66 -34.06
C MET A 1 33.15 -10.12 -33.68
N SER A 2 33.02 -11.17 -32.88
CA SER A 2 31.71 -11.70 -32.45
C SER A 2 31.31 -11.08 -31.12
N ALA A 3 30.20 -10.34 -31.10
CA ALA A 3 29.58 -9.88 -29.87
C ALA A 3 28.57 -10.94 -29.40
N CYS A 4 28.84 -11.56 -28.26
CA CYS A 4 27.91 -12.46 -27.59
C CYS A 4 26.87 -11.60 -26.86
N LEU A 5 25.62 -11.59 -27.32
CA LEU A 5 24.51 -10.97 -26.60
C LEU A 5 24.09 -11.90 -25.46
N THR A 6 24.48 -11.56 -24.23
CA THR A 6 23.89 -12.16 -23.02
C THR A 6 22.54 -11.54 -22.76
N THR A 7 21.47 -12.22 -23.18
CA THR A 7 20.10 -11.87 -22.84
C THR A 7 19.90 -12.10 -21.35
N ALA A 8 19.87 -11.03 -20.55
CA ALA A 8 19.49 -11.12 -19.15
C ALA A 8 17.99 -11.47 -19.05
N THR A 9 17.68 -12.69 -18.63
CA THR A 9 16.32 -13.10 -18.30
C THR A 9 15.86 -12.30 -17.09
N ALA A 10 15.00 -11.29 -17.32
CA ALA A 10 14.32 -10.60 -16.24
C ALA A 10 13.41 -11.62 -15.54
N LEU A 11 13.84 -12.13 -14.38
CA LEU A 11 12.96 -12.92 -13.51
C LEU A 11 11.73 -12.07 -13.22
N ALA A 12 10.56 -12.56 -13.61
CA ALA A 12 9.30 -11.94 -13.24
C ALA A 12 9.25 -11.91 -11.71
N ALA A 13 9.36 -10.70 -11.13
CA ALA A 13 9.31 -10.53 -9.69
C ALA A 13 8.02 -11.19 -9.17
N SER A 14 8.13 -12.01 -8.13
CA SER A 14 6.97 -12.67 -7.55
C SER A 14 5.95 -11.61 -7.16
N PRO A 15 4.65 -11.80 -7.46
CA PRO A 15 3.64 -10.81 -7.12
C PRO A 15 3.61 -10.60 -5.59
N ILE A 16 3.65 -9.33 -5.18
CA ILE A 16 3.50 -8.91 -3.79
C ILE A 16 2.10 -8.33 -3.64
N TYR A 17 1.46 -8.69 -2.53
CA TYR A 17 0.08 -8.37 -2.22
C TYR A 17 0.01 -7.38 -1.07
N PHE A 18 -1.07 -6.61 -0.99
CA PHE A 18 -1.35 -5.77 0.17
C PHE A 18 -2.23 -6.53 1.19
N GLY A 19 -1.87 -6.51 2.47
CA GLY A 19 -2.53 -7.30 3.52
C GLY A 19 -3.75 -6.65 4.18
N GLY A 20 -4.18 -5.47 3.73
CA GLY A 20 -5.17 -4.66 4.44
C GLY A 20 -6.64 -5.00 4.21
N ASP A 21 -6.98 -5.63 3.08
CA ASP A 21 -8.37 -5.91 2.72
C ASP A 21 -8.56 -7.40 2.46
N VAL A 22 -9.08 -8.11 3.46
CA VAL A 22 -9.42 -9.53 3.38
C VAL A 22 -10.85 -9.75 2.86
N SER A 23 -11.51 -8.71 2.36
CA SER A 23 -12.80 -8.84 1.67
C SER A 23 -12.64 -8.97 0.14
N GLY A 24 -11.46 -8.69 -0.42
CA GLY A 24 -11.26 -8.70 -1.86
C GLY A 24 -9.80 -8.85 -2.27
N LEU A 25 -9.37 -10.10 -2.40
CA LEU A 25 -8.15 -10.54 -3.09
C LEU A 25 -7.76 -9.58 -4.25
N SER A 26 -6.69 -8.81 -4.14
CA SER A 26 -6.09 -8.27 -5.36
C SER A 26 -4.57 -8.37 -5.41
N ARG A 27 -4.16 -9.01 -6.51
CA ARG A 27 -2.81 -9.37 -6.96
C ARG A 27 -1.99 -8.15 -7.42
N GLN A 28 -2.39 -6.92 -7.08
CA GLN A 28 -2.01 -5.71 -7.81
C GLN A 28 -1.94 -4.47 -6.92
N ARG A 29 -1.28 -3.45 -7.45
CA ARG A 29 -1.20 -2.07 -6.92
C ARG A 29 -2.62 -1.50 -6.74
N PRO A 30 -3.19 -1.40 -5.52
CA PRO A 30 -4.57 -1.00 -5.35
C PRO A 30 -4.74 0.49 -5.63
N ALA A 31 -5.83 0.86 -6.34
CA ALA A 31 -6.18 2.26 -6.56
C ALA A 31 -6.97 2.86 -5.37
N ASN A 32 -7.52 2.02 -4.49
CA ASN A 32 -8.24 2.42 -3.29
C ASN A 32 -7.90 1.48 -2.13
N ILE A 33 -7.88 1.97 -0.89
CA ILE A 33 -7.66 1.20 0.34
C ILE A 33 -8.76 1.55 1.34
N HIS A 34 -9.50 0.56 1.79
CA HIS A 34 -10.42 0.69 2.92
C HIS A 34 -9.64 0.50 4.22
N ILE A 35 -9.75 1.42 5.18
CA ILE A 35 -9.02 1.35 6.46
C ILE A 35 -9.96 0.85 7.57
N THR A 36 -11.09 1.53 7.74
CA THR A 36 -12.19 1.23 8.67
C THR A 36 -13.50 1.33 7.90
N SER A 37 -14.65 1.04 8.54
CA SER A 37 -15.99 1.00 7.91
C SER A 37 -16.34 2.21 7.03
N ASP A 38 -15.74 3.35 7.30
CA ASP A 38 -16.07 4.65 6.77
C ASP A 38 -14.84 5.50 6.38
N GLU A 39 -13.62 5.09 6.77
CA GLU A 39 -12.40 5.74 6.32
C GLU A 39 -11.74 5.02 5.13
N ASN A 40 -11.45 5.78 4.09
CA ASN A 40 -10.93 5.27 2.83
C ASN A 40 -9.74 6.10 2.36
N ILE A 41 -8.85 5.48 1.59
CA ILE A 41 -7.86 6.20 0.78
C ILE A 41 -8.18 5.94 -0.68
N ASN A 42 -8.47 6.99 -1.43
CA ASN A 42 -8.89 6.95 -2.81
C ASN A 42 -7.82 7.53 -3.74
N HIS A 43 -7.97 7.27 -5.05
CA HIS A 43 -7.12 7.80 -6.12
C HIS A 43 -5.63 7.52 -5.87
N ILE A 44 -5.30 6.29 -5.50
CA ILE A 44 -3.94 5.90 -5.15
C ILE A 44 -3.09 5.75 -6.42
N HIS A 45 -2.02 6.52 -6.48
CA HIS A 45 -1.03 6.47 -7.55
C HIS A 45 0.33 6.01 -7.01
N TRP A 46 0.79 4.85 -7.48
CA TRP A 46 2.02 4.21 -7.02
C TRP A 46 3.24 4.73 -7.76
N SER A 47 4.22 5.24 -7.01
CA SER A 47 5.53 5.63 -7.54
C SER A 47 6.56 4.49 -7.49
N SER A 48 6.35 3.51 -6.60
CA SER A 48 7.19 2.30 -6.54
C SER A 48 6.41 1.13 -5.95
N TRP A 49 6.68 -0.08 -6.45
CA TRP A 49 6.10 -1.35 -5.98
C TRP A 49 7.14 -2.46 -6.08
N GLY A 50 7.72 -2.92 -4.97
CA GLY A 50 8.82 -3.88 -4.98
C GLY A 50 9.07 -4.60 -3.65
N GLU A 51 10.01 -5.55 -3.64
CA GLU A 51 10.15 -6.57 -2.58
C GLU A 51 10.36 -6.07 -1.16
N THR A 52 10.84 -4.84 -0.97
CA THR A 52 11.07 -4.28 0.38
C THR A 52 10.00 -3.28 0.81
N PHE A 53 9.55 -2.42 -0.10
CA PHE A 53 8.54 -1.40 0.17
C PHE A 53 7.81 -1.00 -1.11
N ALA A 54 6.61 -0.44 -0.93
CA ALA A 54 5.90 0.29 -1.97
C ALA A 54 5.61 1.73 -1.49
N ARG A 55 5.49 2.66 -2.44
CA ARG A 55 5.20 4.07 -2.16
C ARG A 55 4.13 4.57 -3.11
N ALA A 56 3.22 5.36 -2.58
CA ALA A 56 2.16 5.99 -3.34
C ALA A 56 1.79 7.35 -2.76
N HIS A 57 0.93 8.05 -3.48
CA HIS A 57 0.14 9.16 -2.96
C HIS A 57 -1.33 8.88 -3.24
N GLY A 58 -2.22 9.53 -2.49
CA GLY A 58 -3.66 9.44 -2.67
C GLY A 58 -4.36 10.49 -1.82
N THR A 59 -5.66 10.28 -1.61
CA THR A 59 -6.49 11.17 -0.82
C THR A 59 -7.20 10.35 0.25
N VAL A 60 -7.00 10.67 1.53
CA VAL A 60 -7.82 10.10 2.59
C VAL A 60 -9.18 10.79 2.62
N VAL A 61 -10.22 9.99 2.77
CA VAL A 61 -11.61 10.40 2.99
C VAL A 61 -11.98 9.89 4.36
N PHE A 62 -12.30 10.83 5.25
CA PHE A 62 -12.67 10.55 6.64
C PHE A 62 -14.13 10.10 6.74
N SER A 63 -14.49 9.58 7.90
CA SER A 63 -15.89 9.29 8.18
C SER A 63 -16.73 10.56 8.12
N ALA A 64 -18.01 10.42 7.77
CA ALA A 64 -18.93 11.56 7.82
C ALA A 64 -19.05 12.14 9.24
N SER A 65 -18.92 11.30 10.27
CA SER A 65 -18.94 11.71 11.68
C SER A 65 -17.75 12.58 12.09
N ASP A 66 -16.61 12.45 11.42
CA ASP A 66 -15.44 13.29 11.72
C ASP A 66 -15.65 14.74 11.27
N GLY A 67 -16.53 14.98 10.30
CA GLY A 67 -16.78 16.32 9.74
C GLY A 67 -15.55 16.93 9.06
N LEU A 68 -14.58 16.10 8.68
CA LEU A 68 -13.30 16.53 8.11
C LEU A 68 -13.31 16.48 6.58
N PRO A 69 -12.73 17.49 5.90
CA PRO A 69 -12.57 17.44 4.46
C PRO A 69 -11.54 16.36 4.06
N PRO A 70 -11.65 15.79 2.84
CA PRO A 70 -10.63 14.91 2.31
C PRO A 70 -9.25 15.58 2.29
N ALA A 71 -8.19 14.80 2.52
CA ALA A 71 -6.83 15.33 2.63
C ALA A 71 -5.81 14.52 1.81
N PRO A 72 -4.80 15.18 1.21
CA PRO A 72 -3.76 14.48 0.46
C PRO A 72 -2.80 13.75 1.38
N VAL A 73 -2.44 12.52 0.99
CA VAL A 73 -1.56 11.64 1.76
C VAL A 73 -0.49 11.01 0.89
N ARG A 74 0.66 10.72 1.52
CA ARG A 74 1.69 9.81 1.02
C ARG A 74 1.58 8.49 1.78
N LEU A 75 1.74 7.39 1.05
CA LEU A 75 1.66 6.04 1.58
C LEU A 75 3.01 5.35 1.49
N ARG A 76 3.35 4.58 2.51
CA ARG A 76 4.44 3.61 2.46
C ARG A 76 3.95 2.26 2.94
N LEU A 77 4.04 1.26 2.06
CA LEU A 77 3.89 -0.14 2.44
C LEU A 77 5.25 -0.74 2.78
N SER A 78 5.31 -1.55 3.83
CA SER A 78 6.51 -2.27 4.23
C SER A 78 6.18 -3.56 4.98
N LYS A 79 7.20 -4.19 5.60
CA LYS A 79 7.09 -5.44 6.34
C LYS A 79 6.57 -6.57 5.45
N VAL A 80 7.27 -6.82 4.34
CA VAL A 80 6.94 -7.92 3.43
C VAL A 80 7.22 -9.25 4.12
N ARG A 81 6.22 -10.12 4.19
CA ARG A 81 6.36 -11.49 4.70
C ARG A 81 5.66 -12.48 3.78
N ARG A 82 6.19 -13.70 3.74
CA ARG A 82 5.51 -14.84 3.11
C ARG A 82 4.40 -15.34 4.04
N CYS A 83 3.16 -15.25 3.60
CA CYS A 83 1.97 -15.77 4.27
C CYS A 83 1.36 -16.87 3.39
N GLY A 84 1.57 -18.14 3.76
CA GLY A 84 1.29 -19.27 2.87
C GLY A 84 2.15 -19.19 1.59
N THR A 85 1.51 -19.20 0.42
CA THR A 85 2.20 -19.14 -0.88
C THR A 85 2.45 -17.72 -1.40
N ARG A 86 2.07 -16.66 -0.66
CA ARG A 86 2.10 -15.27 -1.13
C ARG A 86 3.00 -14.36 -0.31
N LEU A 87 3.66 -13.40 -0.95
CA LEU A 87 4.35 -12.29 -0.27
C LEU A 87 3.35 -11.15 -0.01
N GLN A 88 3.26 -10.65 1.21
CA GLN A 88 2.30 -9.61 1.58
C GLN A 88 3.00 -8.46 2.31
N TYR A 89 2.65 -7.21 1.97
CA TYR A 89 2.94 -6.06 2.82
C TYR A 89 2.01 -6.09 4.04
N LEU A 90 2.59 -6.05 5.23
CA LEU A 90 1.85 -6.13 6.49
C LEU A 90 1.87 -4.82 7.27
N ARG A 91 2.44 -3.75 6.71
CA ARG A 91 2.47 -2.44 7.34
C ARG A 91 2.16 -1.36 6.33
N LEU A 92 1.17 -0.53 6.63
CA LEU A 92 0.84 0.71 5.93
C LEU A 92 1.19 1.89 6.83
N VAL A 93 1.90 2.87 6.30
CA VAL A 93 2.15 4.15 6.94
C VAL A 93 1.57 5.25 6.07
N ILE A 94 0.78 6.13 6.68
CA ILE A 94 0.06 7.23 6.04
C ILE A 94 0.67 8.53 6.55
N PHE A 95 1.17 9.35 5.63
CA PHE A 95 1.75 10.65 5.92
C PHE A 95 0.85 11.73 5.30
N PHE A 96 0.26 12.60 6.12
CA PHE A 96 -0.42 13.79 5.62
C PHE A 96 0.59 14.76 5.02
N THR A 97 0.35 15.23 3.80
CA THR A 97 1.27 16.15 3.10
C THR A 97 0.87 17.62 3.23
N GLY A 98 0.00 17.95 4.19
CA GLY A 98 -0.42 19.30 4.55
C GLY A 98 -0.68 19.40 6.05
N THR A 99 -1.30 20.49 6.50
CA THR A 99 -1.73 20.65 7.89
C THR A 99 -2.77 19.58 8.22
N PRO A 100 -2.49 18.62 9.12
CA PRO A 100 -3.48 17.65 9.51
C PRO A 100 -4.62 18.36 10.24
N PRO A 101 -5.87 17.92 10.04
CA PRO A 101 -7.01 18.51 10.73
C PRO A 101 -6.97 18.38 12.25
N GLN A 102 -6.17 17.47 12.82
CA GLN A 102 -6.16 17.14 14.25
C GLN A 102 -4.77 17.25 14.92
N GLY A 103 -4.02 18.33 14.66
CA GLY A 103 -2.77 18.62 15.37
C GLY A 103 -1.51 18.21 14.60
N PRO A 104 -0.33 18.09 15.25
CA PRO A 104 0.94 17.96 14.55
C PRO A 104 0.98 16.69 13.68
N PRO A 105 1.65 16.74 12.51
CA PRO A 105 1.68 15.64 11.55
C PRO A 105 2.44 14.45 12.09
N GLN A 106 1.74 13.57 12.80
CA GLN A 106 2.22 12.23 13.09
C GLN A 106 1.69 11.27 12.02
N PRO A 107 2.53 10.36 11.52
CA PRO A 107 2.06 9.38 10.56
C PRO A 107 1.14 8.35 11.23
N SER A 108 -0.01 8.08 10.61
CA SER A 108 -0.86 6.97 11.03
C SER A 108 -0.25 5.66 10.56
N VAL A 109 -0.14 4.67 11.45
CA VAL A 109 0.47 3.36 11.16
C VAL A 109 -0.57 2.27 11.36
N VAL A 110 -0.83 1.52 10.29
CA VAL A 110 -1.72 0.35 10.32
C VAL A 110 -0.87 -0.90 10.11
N THR A 111 -1.03 -1.90 10.99
CA THR A 111 -0.34 -3.18 10.89
C THR A 111 -1.36 -4.30 10.69
N TYR A 112 -1.09 -5.14 9.70
CA TYR A 112 -1.94 -6.28 9.35
C TYR A 112 -1.30 -7.59 9.81
N SER A 113 -2.14 -8.56 10.15
CA SER A 113 -1.72 -9.93 10.41
C SER A 113 -1.50 -10.68 9.10
N CYS A 114 -0.58 -11.65 9.08
CA CYS A 114 -0.49 -12.57 7.94
C CYS A 114 -1.83 -13.27 7.76
N LYS A 115 -2.35 -13.26 6.54
CA LYS A 115 -3.52 -14.06 6.16
C LYS A 115 -3.09 -15.11 5.15
N SER A 116 -3.23 -16.39 5.51
CA SER A 116 -3.11 -17.48 4.54
C SER A 116 -4.37 -17.51 3.68
N PRO A 117 -4.28 -17.73 2.36
CA PRO A 117 -5.48 -18.03 1.57
C PRO A 117 -6.10 -19.32 2.13
N SER A 118 -7.39 -19.26 2.46
CA SER A 118 -8.24 -20.42 2.68
C SER A 118 -8.44 -21.19 1.38
#